data_AF-T1BWX4-F1
#
_entry.id   AF-T1BWX4-F1
#
_cell.length_a   1.000
_cell.length_b   1.000
_cell.length_c   1.000
_cell.angle_alpha   90.00
_cell.angle_beta   90.00
_cell.angle_gamma   90.00
#
_symmetry.space_group_name_H-M   'P 1'
#
loop_
_entity.id
_entity.type
_entity.pdbx_description
1 polymer ?
#
loop_
_entity_poly.entity_id
_entity_poly.type
_entity_poly.pdbx_seq_one_letter_code
_entity_poly.pdbx_strand_id
1 'polypeptide(L)' 'KPLVGQRAVLAEEAFFSGTYAEIAPIRSVGQYVIGNGKVGPVTRDVSAVYYRTVKGEEKKYADWLTLVPKLSTPTVRPRA' A
#
# COMPACT_ATOMS: atom_id res chain seq x y z
N LYS A 1 -4.26 -0.15 -22.57
CA LYS A 1 -3.17 -0.19 -23.58
C LYS A 1 -2.03 -1.03 -23.00
N PRO A 2 -1.68 -2.19 -23.57
CA PRO A 2 -0.59 -3.01 -23.04
C PRO A 2 0.72 -2.22 -23.08
N LEU A 3 1.48 -2.31 -22.00
CA LEU A 3 2.82 -1.74 -21.91
C LEU A 3 3.82 -2.86 -22.22
N VAL A 4 4.65 -2.63 -23.24
CA VAL A 4 5.77 -3.52 -23.57
C VAL A 4 6.91 -3.23 -22.58
N GLY A 5 7.58 -4.28 -22.08
CA GLY A 5 8.49 -4.23 -20.92
C GLY A 5 9.59 -3.15 -20.96
N GLN A 6 10.01 -2.69 -22.14
CA GLN A 6 10.98 -1.60 -22.28
C GLN A 6 10.45 -0.23 -21.81
N ARG A 7 9.13 -0.03 -21.71
CA ARG A 7 8.59 1.25 -21.23
C ARG A 7 8.65 1.38 -19.71
N ALA A 8 8.72 0.26 -18.98
CA ALA A 8 8.81 0.29 -17.53
C ALA A 8 10.18 0.79 -17.04
N VAL A 9 11.26 0.45 -17.76
CA VAL A 9 12.62 0.93 -17.43
C VAL A 9 12.83 2.41 -17.73
N LEU A 10 11.96 3.03 -18.53
CA LEU A 10 11.98 4.47 -18.84
C LEU A 10 11.13 5.31 -17.89
N ALA A 11 10.49 4.70 -16.88
CA ALA A 11 9.66 5.43 -15.93
C ALA A 11 10.51 6.26 -14.96
N GLU A 12 9.97 7.39 -14.52
CA GLU A 12 10.56 8.18 -13.43
C GLU A 12 10.28 7.54 -12.07
N GLU A 13 9.15 6.85 -11.94
CA GLU A 13 8.73 6.14 -10.75
C GLU A 13 8.02 4.82 -11.11
N ALA A 14 8.23 3.80 -10.30
CA ALA A 14 7.51 2.54 -10.38
C ALA A 14 7.31 1.95 -8.99
N PHE A 15 6.22 1.22 -8.78
CA PHE A 15 5.93 0.51 -7.55
C PHE A 15 5.07 -0.72 -7.82
N PHE A 16 5.16 -1.72 -6.94
CA PHE A 16 4.20 -2.81 -6.89
C PHE A 16 3.01 -2.44 -6.01
N SER A 17 1.85 -2.97 -6.36
CA SER A 17 0.66 -2.90 -5.53
C SER A 17 0.08 -4.29 -5.28
N GLY A 18 -0.38 -4.58 -4.08
CA GLY A 18 -1.10 -5.81 -3.76
C GLY A 18 -1.47 -5.89 -2.29
N THR A 19 -2.33 -6.82 -1.88
CA THR A 19 -2.79 -6.90 -0.48
C THR A 19 -1.63 -7.08 0.51
N TYR A 20 -0.64 -7.89 0.14
CA TYR A 20 0.53 -8.14 1.00
C TYR A 20 1.65 -7.12 0.77
N ALA A 21 1.91 -6.76 -0.49
CA ALA A 21 2.97 -5.82 -0.84
C ALA A 21 2.58 -4.35 -0.59
N GLU A 22 1.30 -4.09 -0.36
CA GLU A 22 0.71 -2.77 -0.17
C GLU A 22 1.06 -1.84 -1.32
N ILE A 23 1.90 -0.84 -1.07
CA ILE A 23 2.56 0.01 -2.08
C ILE A 23 4.07 -0.12 -1.86
N ALA A 24 4.74 -0.92 -2.68
CA ALA A 24 6.16 -1.21 -2.56
C ALA A 24 6.97 -0.52 -3.68
N PRO A 25 7.78 0.51 -3.38
CA PRO A 25 8.55 1.23 -4.40
C PRO A 25 9.60 0.36 -5.11
N ILE A 26 9.72 0.52 -6.42
CA ILE A 26 10.73 -0.15 -7.27
C ILE A 26 11.84 0.87 -7.58
N ARG A 27 13.08 0.52 -7.22
CA ARG A 27 14.26 1.38 -7.45
C ARG A 27 15.05 0.97 -8.71
N SER A 28 14.90 -0.27 -9.14
CA SER A 28 15.56 -0.81 -10.33
C SER A 28 14.79 -2.01 -10.90
N VAL A 29 14.95 -2.24 -12.20
CA VAL A 29 14.42 -3.42 -12.92
C VAL A 29 15.57 -4.03 -13.72
N GLY A 30 15.97 -5.24 -13.35
CA GLY A 30 17.17 -5.86 -13.90
C GLY A 30 18.41 -5.01 -13.59
N GLN A 31 19.09 -4.55 -14.64
CA GLN A 31 20.31 -3.71 -14.53
C GLN A 31 20.00 -2.21 -14.61
N TYR A 32 18.73 -1.83 -14.81
CA TYR A 32 18.33 -0.45 -15.03
C TYR A 32 17.80 0.19 -13.75
N VAL A 33 18.29 1.38 -13.40
CA VAL A 33 17.78 2.20 -12.30
C VAL A 33 16.54 2.95 -12.78
N ILE A 34 15.47 2.95 -11.96
CA ILE A 34 14.25 3.72 -12.22
C ILE A 34 14.43 5.12 -11.65
N GLY A 35 14.18 6.16 -12.46
CA GLY A 35 14.39 7.55 -12.07
C GLY A 35 15.78 7.80 -11.50
N ASN A 36 15.84 8.20 -10.22
CA ASN A 36 17.08 8.44 -9.47
C ASN A 36 17.43 7.34 -8.45
N GLY A 37 16.76 6.19 -8.53
CA GLY A 37 16.94 5.07 -7.60
C GLY A 37 16.39 5.28 -6.19
N LYS A 38 15.68 6.39 -5.96
CA LYS A 38 14.98 6.70 -4.70
C LYS A 38 13.47 6.62 -4.91
N VAL A 39 12.73 6.59 -3.81
CA VAL A 39 11.27 6.69 -3.84
C VAL A 39 10.92 8.12 -4.30
N GLY A 40 10.20 8.22 -5.40
CA GLY A 40 9.76 9.51 -5.91
C GLY A 40 8.54 10.08 -5.16
N PRO A 41 8.22 11.36 -5.38
CA PRO A 41 7.11 12.03 -4.69
C PRO A 41 5.76 11.38 -4.95
N VAL A 42 5.47 10.90 -6.16
CA VAL A 42 4.14 10.34 -6.48
C VAL A 42 3.91 9.03 -5.73
N THR A 43 4.91 8.14 -5.73
CA THR A 43 4.87 6.87 -5.01
C THR A 43 4.71 7.10 -3.51
N ARG A 44 5.38 8.13 -2.96
CA ARG A 44 5.25 8.51 -1.55
C ARG A 44 3.84 9.00 -1.22
N ASP A 45 3.27 9.85 -2.07
CA ASP A 45 1.92 10.38 -1.86
C ASP A 45 0.86 9.28 -1.95
N VAL A 46 0.96 8.42 -2.95
CA VAL A 46 0.07 7.25 -3.11
C VAL A 46 0.18 6.32 -1.91
N SER A 47 1.41 6.00 -1.47
CA SER A 47 1.65 5.18 -0.29
C SER A 47 1.04 5.81 0.97
N ALA A 48 1.24 7.11 1.17
CA ALA A 48 0.70 7.83 2.33
C ALA A 48 -0.84 7.82 2.35
N VAL A 49 -1.49 8.04 1.20
CA VAL A 49 -2.95 7.98 1.08
C VAL A 49 -3.45 6.56 1.34
N TYR A 50 -2.79 5.54 0.77
CA TYR A 50 -3.13 4.13 0.99
C TYR A 50 -3.10 3.78 2.49
N TYR A 51 -2.01 4.12 3.19
CA TYR A 51 -1.86 3.80 4.61
C TYR A 51 -2.87 4.50 5.51
N ARG A 52 -3.21 5.77 5.23
CA ARG A 52 -4.29 6.46 5.94
C ARG A 52 -5.64 5.80 5.67
N THR A 53 -5.87 5.40 4.42
CA THR A 53 -7.12 4.75 4.00
C THR A 53 -7.36 3.44 4.72
N VAL A 54 -6.39 2.51 4.72
CA VAL A 54 -6.55 1.19 5.35
C VAL A 54 -6.66 1.26 6.88
N LYS A 55 -6.19 2.35 7.49
CA LYS A 55 -6.35 2.64 8.93
C LYS A 55 -7.67 3.35 9.27
N GLY A 56 -8.48 3.74 8.29
CA GLY A 56 -9.70 4.50 8.51
C GLY A 56 -9.49 5.98 8.83
N GLU A 57 -8.31 6.52 8.51
CA GLU A 57 -7.95 7.93 8.71
C GLU A 57 -8.38 8.81 7.51
N GLU A 58 -8.83 8.20 6.40
CA GLU A 58 -9.26 8.90 5.19
C GLU A 58 -10.77 8.72 4.97
N LYS A 59 -11.56 9.76 5.31
CA LYS A 59 -13.03 9.72 5.24
C LYS A 59 -13.55 9.43 3.83
N LYS A 60 -12.82 9.87 2.80
CA LYS A 60 -13.19 9.69 1.40
C LYS A 60 -13.37 8.22 1.00
N TYR A 61 -12.68 7.30 1.67
CA TYR A 61 -12.65 5.87 1.35
C TYR A 61 -13.17 5.01 2.50
N ALA A 62 -13.93 5.59 3.42
CA ALA A 62 -14.44 4.89 4.60
C ALA A 62 -15.38 3.72 4.23
N ASP A 63 -16.03 3.79 3.06
CA ASP A 63 -16.88 2.76 2.48
C ASP A 63 -16.12 1.49 2.07
N TRP A 64 -14.80 1.54 1.95
CA TRP A 64 -13.97 0.36 1.67
C TRP A 64 -13.66 -0.49 2.91
N LEU A 65 -13.91 0.03 4.11
CA LEU A 65 -13.55 -0.62 5.36
C LEU A 65 -14.74 -1.35 5.97
N THR A 66 -14.51 -2.61 6.36
CA THR A 66 -15.43 -3.36 7.22
C THR A 66 -14.93 -3.32 8.65
N LEU A 67 -15.57 -2.52 9.50
CA LEU A 67 -15.20 -2.40 10.91
C LEU A 67 -15.64 -3.64 11.69
N VAL A 68 -14.67 -4.34 12.27
CA VAL A 68 -14.92 -5.48 13.16
C VAL A 68 -14.82 -5.00 14.61
N PRO A 69 -15.87 -5.13 15.43
CA PRO A 69 -15.82 -4.79 16.85
C PRO A 69 -14.69 -5.54 17.56
N LYS A 70 -14.00 -4.87 18.49
CA LYS A 70 -13.06 -5.57 19.37
C LYS A 70 -13.84 -6.57 20.21
N LEU A 71 -13.42 -7.83 20.18
CA LEU A 71 -13.94 -8.84 21.09
C LEU A 71 -13.61 -8.37 22.52
N SER A 72 -14.63 -8.19 23.35
CA SER A 72 -14.44 -8.06 24.78
C SER A 72 -13.89 -9.37 25.32
N THR A 73 -12.82 -9.31 26.13
CA THR A 73 -12.24 -10.48 26.78
C THR A 73 -13.34 -11.30 27.46
N PRO A 74 -13.42 -12.63 27.24
CA PRO A 74 -14.41 -13.45 27.91
C PRO A 74 -14.20 -13.34 29.42
N THR A 75 -15.19 -12.80 30.14
CA THR A 75 -15.21 -12.82 31.60
C THR A 75 -15.35 -14.28 32.04
N VAL A 76 -14.24 -14.90 32.43
CA VAL A 76 -14.27 -16.22 33.07
C VAL A 76 -15.00 -16.07 34.40
N ARG A 77 -16.25 -16.54 34.48
CA ARG A 77 -16.94 -16.64 35.78
C ARG A 77 -16.24 -17.71 36.61
N PRO A 78 -15.83 -17.43 37.86
CA PRO A 78 -15.33 -18.47 38.74
C PRO A 78 -16.43 -19.51 38.96
N ARG A 79 -16.07 -20.80 38.91
CA ARG A 79 -16.96 -21.91 39.20
C ARG A 79 -17.29 -21.86 40.70
N ALA A 80 -18.58 -21.86 41.04
CA ALA A 80 -19.06 -22.04 42.41
C ALA A 80 -18.76 -23.45 42.92
#